data_AF-A0A7C3V5N8-F1
#
_entry.id   AF-A0A7C3V5N8-F1
#
_cell.length_a   1.000
_cell.length_b   1.000
_cell.length_c   1.000
_cell.angle_alpha   90.00
_cell.angle_beta   90.00
_cell.angle_gamma   90.00
#
_symmetry.space_group_name_H-M   'P 1'
#
loop_
_entity.id
_entity.type
_entity.pdbx_description
1 polymer ?
#
loop_
_entity_poly.entity_id
_entity_poly.type
_entity_poly.pdbx_seq_one_letter_code
_entity_poly.pdbx_strand_id
1 'polypeptide(L)'
;MTKIVTRSFGVDVNKEEELKDTVKDLILRVEYKPPIVYFYIFKSLSSMRSYAVSEELKYGVSTWGLSEDFYAFHDAWTGAPRILYAAEALEILGEKAGLGCLRHEVGHAVLHGEIEYYIITQPLNSKILPETFYIITVAIKDLEVSNLLFKKGFIEDQLAFFKSIVYKEISSQRAIWPIVRENHKLAQIHLASLLKDLAFIFPFKACYEFQEEIEKVVSENLSHLPREVKTSLVDLVSEIATLKLATLEKIREATRLFERKILFSII
;
A
#
# COMPACT_ATOMS: atom_id res chain seq x y z
N MET A 1 15.93 20.61 6.16
CA MET A 1 16.40 19.24 6.44
C MET A 1 15.30 18.54 7.20
N THR A 2 14.90 17.32 6.83
CA THR A 2 13.88 16.56 7.58
C THR A 2 14.45 16.06 8.90
N LYS A 3 13.75 16.29 10.00
CA LYS A 3 14.10 15.75 11.31
C LYS A 3 13.48 14.36 11.45
N ILE A 4 14.30 13.32 11.61
CA ILE A 4 13.81 11.97 11.91
C ILE A 4 13.88 11.77 13.43
N VAL A 5 12.74 11.53 14.06
CA VAL A 5 12.64 11.25 15.50
C VAL A 5 12.42 9.76 15.69
N THR A 6 13.45 9.05 16.14
CA THR A 6 13.39 7.59 16.32
C THR A 6 12.98 7.20 17.74
N ARG A 7 12.19 6.14 17.85
CA ARG A 7 11.93 5.46 19.13
C ARG A 7 11.97 3.94 18.91
N SER A 8 12.78 3.25 19.70
CA SER A 8 12.97 1.80 19.59
C SER A 8 12.40 1.04 20.79
N PHE A 9 11.82 -0.12 20.51
CA PHE A 9 11.16 -0.98 21.48
C PHE A 9 11.75 -2.40 21.38
N GLY A 10 12.85 -2.63 22.11
CA GLY A 10 13.49 -3.94 22.22
C GLY A 10 14.39 -4.32 21.03
N VAL A 11 14.81 -3.36 20.21
CA VAL A 11 15.74 -3.55 19.09
C VAL A 11 17.15 -3.14 19.51
N ASP A 12 18.18 -3.86 19.05
CA ASP A 12 19.57 -3.49 19.34
C ASP A 12 20.01 -2.24 18.53
N VAL A 13 21.05 -1.57 19.03
CA VAL A 13 21.51 -0.28 18.49
C VAL A 13 22.02 -0.38 17.05
N ASN A 14 22.66 -1.49 16.69
CA ASN A 14 23.22 -1.65 15.34
C ASN A 14 22.09 -1.81 14.32
N LYS A 15 21.11 -2.65 14.64
CA LYS A 15 19.92 -2.85 13.79
C LYS A 15 19.08 -1.58 13.70
N GLU A 16 18.94 -0.82 14.80
CA GLU A 16 18.29 0.49 14.77
C GLU A 16 18.97 1.44 13.77
N GLU A 17 20.30 1.55 13.77
CA GLU A 17 21.00 2.48 12.89
C GLU A 17 20.90 2.07 11.42
N GLU A 18 20.99 0.78 11.10
CA GLU A 18 20.77 0.24 9.75
C GLU A 18 19.38 0.59 9.19
N LEU A 19 18.34 0.44 10.02
CA LEU A 19 16.97 0.79 9.64
C LEU A 19 16.81 2.31 9.47
N LYS A 20 17.43 3.11 10.35
CA LYS A 20 17.44 4.56 10.21
C LYS A 20 18.13 5.00 8.92
N ASP A 21 19.23 4.35 8.54
CA ASP A 21 19.94 4.66 7.30
C ASP A 21 19.09 4.34 6.07
N THR A 22 18.29 3.27 6.11
CA THR A 22 17.28 2.98 5.07
C THR A 22 16.24 4.09 4.96
N VAL A 23 15.74 4.62 6.08
CA VAL A 23 14.78 5.75 6.07
C VAL A 23 15.43 7.03 5.53
N LYS A 24 16.66 7.33 5.96
CA LYS A 24 17.42 8.51 5.51
C LYS A 24 17.67 8.46 4.00
N ASP A 25 18.03 7.30 3.46
CA ASP A 25 18.40 7.14 2.06
C ASP A 25 17.30 7.63 1.10
N LEU A 26 16.04 7.23 1.32
CA LEU A 26 14.94 7.75 0.49
C LEU A 26 14.71 9.25 0.73
N ILE A 27 14.68 9.71 1.98
CA ILE A 27 14.43 11.13 2.33
C ILE A 27 15.49 12.07 1.72
N LEU A 28 16.73 11.60 1.55
CA LEU A 28 17.80 12.38 0.93
C LEU A 28 17.66 12.48 -0.61
N ARG A 29 16.96 11.54 -1.25
CA ARG A 29 16.79 11.48 -2.72
C ARG A 29 15.55 12.20 -3.24
N VAL A 30 14.68 12.70 -2.36
CA VAL A 30 13.42 13.37 -2.73
C VAL A 30 13.49 14.88 -2.58
N GLU A 31 12.82 15.59 -3.49
CA GLU A 31 12.81 17.06 -3.55
C GLU A 31 11.94 17.66 -2.44
N TYR A 32 10.68 17.22 -2.35
CA TYR A 32 9.77 17.57 -1.27
C TYR A 32 9.89 16.53 -0.17
N LYS A 33 9.98 17.01 1.07
CA LYS A 33 10.09 16.14 2.25
C LYS A 33 9.39 16.77 3.44
N PRO A 34 8.70 15.95 4.26
CA PRO A 34 8.09 16.43 5.48
C PRO A 34 9.15 17.04 6.41
N PRO A 35 8.80 18.08 7.19
CA PRO A 35 9.75 18.71 8.11
C PRO A 35 10.19 17.75 9.21
N ILE A 36 9.32 16.82 9.61
CA ILE A 36 9.54 15.82 10.64
C ILE A 36 8.95 14.47 10.22
N VAL A 37 9.63 13.39 10.58
CA VAL A 37 9.11 12.02 10.48
C VAL A 37 9.37 11.31 11.80
N TYR A 38 8.34 10.70 12.37
CA TYR A 38 8.49 9.83 13.53
C TYR A 38 8.74 8.39 13.06
N PHE A 39 9.82 7.76 13.52
CA PHE A 39 10.16 6.39 13.12
C PHE A 39 10.23 5.47 14.34
N TYR A 40 9.24 4.60 14.48
CA TYR A 40 9.04 3.75 15.63
C TYR A 40 9.41 2.32 15.26
N ILE A 41 10.42 1.78 15.93
CA ILE A 41 11.01 0.47 15.61
C ILE A 41 10.68 -0.51 16.72
N PHE A 42 9.98 -1.57 16.36
CA PHE A 42 9.55 -2.62 17.28
C PHE A 42 10.35 -3.88 17.02
N LYS A 43 10.69 -4.62 18.08
CA LYS A 43 11.33 -5.93 17.92
C LYS A 43 10.44 -6.91 17.15
N SER A 44 9.16 -6.99 17.52
CA SER A 44 8.21 -7.98 16.99
C SER A 44 6.97 -7.36 16.37
N LEU A 45 6.36 -8.06 15.41
CA LEU A 45 5.08 -7.70 14.80
C LEU A 45 3.97 -7.58 15.82
N SER A 46 3.92 -8.50 16.78
CA SER A 46 2.90 -8.50 17.83
C SER A 46 2.90 -7.21 18.66
N SER A 47 4.09 -6.70 19.01
CA SER A 47 4.23 -5.46 19.77
C SER A 47 3.87 -4.23 18.94
N MET A 48 4.26 -4.20 17.67
CA MET A 48 3.90 -3.14 16.73
C MET A 48 2.38 -3.06 16.51
N ARG A 49 1.74 -4.20 16.25
CA ARG A 49 0.28 -4.29 16.00
C ARG A 49 -0.52 -3.89 17.24
N SER A 50 -0.11 -4.36 18.42
CA SER A 50 -0.73 -3.97 19.69
C SER A 50 -0.63 -2.45 19.92
N TYR A 51 0.52 -1.86 19.59
CA TYR A 51 0.70 -0.41 19.66
C TYR A 51 -0.21 0.31 18.64
N ALA A 52 -0.25 -0.13 17.38
CA ALA A 52 -1.07 0.47 16.33
C ALA A 52 -2.57 0.46 16.70
N VAL A 53 -3.11 -0.68 17.12
CA VAL A 53 -4.51 -0.81 17.58
C VAL A 53 -4.79 0.11 18.76
N SER A 54 -3.85 0.21 19.72
CA SER A 54 -4.05 1.13 20.86
C SER A 54 -4.11 2.60 20.44
N GLU A 55 -3.35 2.99 19.43
CA GLU A 55 -3.37 4.37 18.91
C GLU A 55 -4.61 4.63 18.06
N GLU A 56 -5.07 3.66 17.26
CA GLU A 56 -6.35 3.71 16.54
C GLU A 56 -7.51 4.00 17.50
N LEU A 57 -7.60 3.21 18.59
CA LEU A 57 -8.63 3.39 19.61
C LEU A 57 -8.54 4.75 20.31
N LYS A 58 -7.31 5.19 20.61
CA LYS A 58 -7.07 6.48 21.26
C LYS A 58 -7.50 7.68 20.43
N TYR A 59 -7.32 7.62 19.11
CA TYR A 59 -7.68 8.71 18.20
C TYR A 59 -9.03 8.52 17.50
N GLY A 60 -9.74 7.42 17.78
CA GLY A 60 -11.04 7.12 17.17
C GLY A 60 -10.95 6.85 15.66
N VAL A 61 -9.82 6.31 15.20
CA VAL A 61 -9.61 5.97 13.79
C VAL A 61 -9.89 4.49 13.56
N SER A 62 -10.56 4.17 12.46
CA SER A 62 -10.74 2.79 12.01
C SER A 62 -10.03 2.58 10.68
N THR A 63 -9.11 1.63 10.64
CA THR A 63 -8.45 1.15 9.42
C THR A 63 -9.12 -0.09 8.84
N TRP A 64 -10.32 -0.45 9.35
CA TRP A 64 -11.08 -1.63 8.96
C TRP A 64 -10.31 -2.95 9.11
N GLY A 65 -9.43 -3.02 10.11
CA GLY A 65 -8.62 -4.21 10.40
C GLY A 65 -7.41 -4.39 9.47
N LEU A 66 -7.19 -3.51 8.48
CA LEU A 66 -6.03 -3.62 7.60
C LEU A 66 -4.70 -3.50 8.35
N SER A 67 -4.66 -2.73 9.46
CA SER A 67 -3.46 -2.56 10.28
C SER A 67 -2.98 -3.85 10.96
N GLU A 68 -3.84 -4.86 11.09
CA GLU A 68 -3.51 -6.12 11.76
C GLU A 68 -2.66 -7.06 10.89
N ASP A 69 -2.60 -6.84 9.57
CA ASP A 69 -1.86 -7.71 8.65
C ASP A 69 -0.51 -7.15 8.22
N PHE A 70 -0.20 -5.88 8.54
CA PHE A 70 0.98 -5.25 8.01
C PHE A 70 2.29 -5.59 8.75
N TYR A 71 3.38 -5.58 7.99
CA TYR A 71 4.76 -5.70 8.48
C TYR A 71 5.38 -4.34 8.85
N ALA A 72 4.80 -3.28 8.33
CA ALA A 72 5.10 -1.89 8.60
C ALA A 72 3.82 -1.06 8.41
N PHE A 73 3.71 0.08 9.07
CA PHE A 73 2.51 0.90 9.02
C PHE A 73 2.84 2.38 9.01
N HIS A 74 2.20 3.15 8.14
CA HIS A 74 2.28 4.60 8.11
C HIS A 74 0.95 5.27 8.49
N ASP A 75 1.01 6.22 9.42
CA ASP A 75 -0.08 7.12 9.76
C ASP A 75 0.36 8.59 9.82
N ALA A 76 -0.58 9.51 9.68
CA ALA A 76 -0.36 10.93 9.92
C ALA A 76 -1.52 11.60 10.70
N TRP A 77 -2.30 10.80 11.45
CA TRP A 77 -3.53 11.26 12.11
C TRP A 77 -3.27 12.31 13.20
N THR A 78 -2.03 12.38 13.68
CA THR A 78 -1.57 13.34 14.69
C THR A 78 -1.00 14.63 14.09
N GLY A 79 -1.08 14.81 12.76
CA GLY A 79 -0.58 15.99 12.06
C GLY A 79 0.90 15.91 11.66
N ALA A 80 1.54 14.75 11.81
CA ALA A 80 2.89 14.49 11.32
C ALA A 80 3.01 13.01 10.92
N PRO A 81 3.80 12.68 9.88
CA PRO A 81 3.95 11.31 9.44
C PRO A 81 4.72 10.48 10.48
N ARG A 82 4.17 9.31 10.77
CA ARG A 82 4.74 8.30 11.64
C ARG A 82 4.80 6.97 10.92
N ILE A 83 5.97 6.35 10.99
CA ILE A 83 6.25 5.02 10.45
C ILE A 83 6.46 4.09 11.63
N LEU A 84 5.73 2.99 11.66
CA LEU A 84 5.90 1.90 12.61
C LEU A 84 6.47 0.72 11.83
N TYR A 85 7.56 0.13 12.32
CA TYR A 85 8.21 -0.98 11.65
C TYR A 85 8.60 -2.06 12.65
N ALA A 86 8.29 -3.32 12.34
CA ALA A 86 8.76 -4.46 13.11
C ALA A 86 10.05 -5.01 12.50
N ALA A 87 11.16 -4.99 13.26
CA ALA A 87 12.45 -5.52 12.81
C ALA A 87 12.37 -7.00 12.40
N GLU A 88 11.48 -7.77 13.04
CA GLU A 88 11.12 -9.15 12.69
C GLU A 88 10.69 -9.32 11.21
N ALA A 89 10.22 -8.24 10.54
CA ALA A 89 9.88 -8.28 9.12
C ALA A 89 11.08 -8.65 8.23
N LEU A 90 12.31 -8.30 8.62
CA LEU A 90 13.52 -8.70 7.90
C LEU A 90 13.72 -10.23 7.92
N GLU A 91 13.34 -10.89 9.01
CA GLU A 91 13.44 -12.35 9.14
C GLU A 91 12.28 -13.05 8.41
N ILE A 92 11.05 -12.54 8.55
CA ILE A 92 9.85 -13.16 7.97
C ILE A 92 9.77 -13.00 6.45
N LEU A 93 10.17 -11.84 5.92
CA LEU A 93 10.10 -11.54 4.49
C LEU A 93 11.44 -11.80 3.77
N GLY A 94 12.52 -11.92 4.54
CA GLY A 94 13.88 -11.80 4.03
C GLY A 94 14.29 -10.33 3.91
N GLU A 95 15.58 -10.06 4.10
CA GLU A 95 16.14 -8.72 4.27
C GLU A 95 15.75 -7.76 3.13
N LYS A 96 15.91 -8.18 1.87
CA LYS A 96 15.57 -7.36 0.71
C LYS A 96 14.09 -6.93 0.69
N ALA A 97 13.17 -7.86 0.95
CA ALA A 97 11.73 -7.58 0.97
C ALA A 97 11.32 -6.78 2.20
N GLY A 98 11.93 -7.05 3.37
CA GLY A 98 11.68 -6.30 4.59
C GLY A 98 12.14 -4.84 4.49
N LEU A 99 13.29 -4.58 3.86
CA LEU A 99 13.74 -3.22 3.56
C LEU A 99 12.87 -2.56 2.49
N GLY A 100 12.40 -3.31 1.49
CA GLY A 100 11.41 -2.83 0.52
C GLY A 100 10.11 -2.38 1.17
N CYS A 101 9.60 -3.16 2.13
CA CYS A 101 8.46 -2.80 2.96
C CYS A 101 8.69 -1.48 3.72
N LEU A 102 9.84 -1.33 4.39
CA LEU A 102 10.17 -0.09 5.09
C LEU A 102 10.22 1.11 4.13
N ARG A 103 10.90 0.97 2.98
CA ARG A 103 10.99 2.07 2.00
C ARG A 103 9.62 2.46 1.44
N HIS A 104 8.68 1.51 1.33
CA HIS A 104 7.31 1.80 0.92
C HIS A 104 6.61 2.74 1.91
N GLU A 105 6.68 2.43 3.21
CA GLU A 105 6.11 3.31 4.25
C GLU A 105 6.81 4.67 4.34
N VAL A 106 8.12 4.73 4.08
CA VAL A 106 8.83 6.02 3.97
C VAL A 106 8.31 6.81 2.77
N GLY A 107 7.97 6.15 1.66
CA GLY A 107 7.32 6.78 0.52
C GLY A 107 5.95 7.38 0.90
N HIS A 108 5.15 6.68 1.71
CA HIS A 108 3.92 7.24 2.24
C HIS A 108 4.16 8.44 3.14
N ALA A 109 5.17 8.40 4.02
CA ALA A 109 5.52 9.56 4.84
C ALA A 109 5.94 10.78 4.01
N VAL A 110 6.59 10.56 2.87
CA VAL A 110 7.05 11.62 1.96
C VAL A 110 5.90 12.24 1.16
N LEU A 111 5.02 11.41 0.58
CA LEU A 111 3.96 11.89 -0.32
C LEU A 111 2.64 12.19 0.41
N HIS A 112 2.35 11.42 1.45
CA HIS A 112 1.03 11.33 2.10
C HIS A 112 1.10 11.59 3.61
N GLY A 113 2.15 12.28 4.07
CA GLY A 113 2.41 12.55 5.48
C GLY A 113 1.56 13.67 6.10
N GLU A 114 0.64 14.25 5.35
CA GLU A 114 -0.24 15.33 5.80
C GLU A 114 -1.63 14.78 6.16
N ILE A 115 -2.31 15.44 7.11
CA ILE A 115 -3.63 15.00 7.60
C ILE A 115 -4.72 15.00 6.53
N GLU A 116 -4.57 15.82 5.47
CA GLU A 116 -5.54 15.91 4.37
C GLU A 116 -5.77 14.56 3.67
N TYR A 117 -4.77 13.68 3.65
CA TYR A 117 -4.85 12.34 3.08
C TYR A 117 -5.61 11.33 3.95
N TYR A 118 -6.06 11.75 5.14
CA TYR A 118 -6.76 10.92 6.11
C TYR A 118 -8.16 11.41 6.45
N ILE A 119 -8.57 12.58 5.94
CA ILE A 119 -9.92 13.16 6.11
C ILE A 119 -10.74 13.11 4.81
N ILE A 120 -10.41 12.17 3.94
CA ILE A 120 -11.03 12.04 2.61
C ILE A 120 -12.43 11.44 2.74
N THR A 121 -13.43 12.17 2.26
CA THR A 121 -14.82 11.73 2.27
C THR A 121 -15.23 11.14 0.94
N GLN A 122 -15.88 9.97 0.98
CA GLN A 122 -16.55 9.38 -0.18
C GLN A 122 -17.64 10.32 -0.72
N PRO A 123 -17.82 10.42 -2.06
CA PRO A 123 -18.96 11.14 -2.63
C PRO A 123 -20.31 10.58 -2.16
N LEU A 124 -21.25 11.44 -1.76
CA LEU A 124 -22.53 11.06 -1.13
C LEU A 124 -23.40 10.10 -1.97
N ASN A 125 -23.29 10.13 -3.30
CA ASN A 125 -24.09 9.31 -4.22
C ASN A 125 -23.34 8.09 -4.79
N SER A 126 -22.18 7.77 -4.21
CA SER A 126 -21.36 6.63 -4.65
C SER A 126 -22.00 5.31 -4.23
N LYS A 127 -22.05 4.36 -5.17
CA LYS A 127 -22.46 2.95 -4.96
C LYS A 127 -21.37 2.11 -4.32
N ILE A 128 -20.15 2.64 -4.23
CA ILE A 128 -19.01 2.03 -3.55
C ILE A 128 -19.27 1.95 -2.05
N LEU A 129 -18.85 0.87 -1.42
CA LEU A 129 -18.89 0.75 0.04
C LEU A 129 -17.77 1.58 0.68
N PRO A 130 -17.95 2.12 1.90
CA PRO A 130 -16.88 2.85 2.59
C PRO A 130 -15.55 2.09 2.66
N GLU A 131 -15.60 0.78 2.89
CA GLU A 131 -14.44 -0.11 2.94
C GLU A 131 -13.75 -0.21 1.58
N THR A 132 -14.55 -0.36 0.51
CA THR A 132 -14.05 -0.37 -0.87
C THR A 132 -13.45 0.98 -1.27
N PHE A 133 -14.07 2.09 -0.86
CA PHE A 133 -13.54 3.44 -1.09
C PHE A 133 -12.21 3.67 -0.38
N TYR A 134 -12.09 3.17 0.86
CA TYR A 134 -10.84 3.19 1.61
C TYR A 134 -9.74 2.39 0.90
N ILE A 135 -10.03 1.18 0.41
CA ILE A 135 -9.05 0.38 -0.33
C ILE A 135 -8.65 1.06 -1.64
N ILE A 136 -9.58 1.68 -2.37
CA ILE A 136 -9.26 2.47 -3.58
C ILE A 136 -8.33 3.64 -3.21
N THR A 137 -8.59 4.32 -2.10
CA THR A 137 -7.72 5.40 -1.60
C THR A 137 -6.30 4.90 -1.35
N VAL A 138 -6.16 3.74 -0.69
CA VAL A 138 -4.85 3.09 -0.47
C VAL A 138 -4.21 2.74 -1.82
N ALA A 139 -4.93 2.12 -2.75
CA ALA A 139 -4.42 1.77 -4.07
C ALA A 139 -3.83 2.98 -4.83
N ILE A 140 -4.47 4.15 -4.76
CA ILE A 140 -3.93 5.37 -5.37
C ILE A 140 -2.64 5.83 -4.68
N LYS A 141 -2.61 5.79 -3.35
CA LYS A 141 -1.42 6.16 -2.58
C LYS A 141 -0.26 5.22 -2.90
N ASP A 142 -0.50 3.91 -2.96
CA ASP A 142 0.49 2.88 -3.28
C ASP A 142 1.03 3.07 -4.70
N LEU A 143 0.16 3.36 -5.68
CA LEU A 143 0.59 3.68 -7.04
C LEU A 143 1.55 4.88 -7.09
N GLU A 144 1.25 5.93 -6.33
CA GLU A 144 2.09 7.14 -6.29
C GLU A 144 3.42 6.89 -5.58
N VAL A 145 3.41 6.11 -4.49
CA VAL A 145 4.61 5.68 -3.78
C VAL A 145 5.48 4.79 -4.67
N SER A 146 4.91 3.78 -5.32
CA SER A 146 5.64 2.91 -6.24
C SER A 146 6.24 3.68 -7.41
N ASN A 147 5.54 4.69 -7.94
CA ASN A 147 6.09 5.59 -8.96
C ASN A 147 7.28 6.40 -8.44
N LEU A 148 7.20 6.91 -7.21
CA LEU A 148 8.32 7.61 -6.57
C LEU A 148 9.52 6.68 -6.41
N LEU A 149 9.31 5.49 -5.85
CA LEU A 149 10.38 4.52 -5.58
C LEU A 149 11.05 4.03 -6.86
N PHE A 150 10.25 3.73 -7.89
CA PHE A 150 10.75 3.42 -9.23
C PHE A 150 11.66 4.55 -9.77
N LYS A 151 11.20 5.81 -9.72
CA LYS A 151 11.97 6.97 -10.19
C LYS A 151 13.26 7.21 -9.39
N LYS A 152 13.32 6.78 -8.14
CA LYS A 152 14.51 6.89 -7.28
C LYS A 152 15.40 5.64 -7.30
N GLY A 153 15.06 4.64 -8.14
CA GLY A 153 15.85 3.45 -8.41
C GLY A 153 15.67 2.29 -7.42
N PHE A 154 14.65 2.34 -6.55
CA PHE A 154 14.32 1.28 -5.61
C PHE A 154 13.41 0.25 -6.29
N ILE A 155 13.99 -0.55 -7.20
CA ILE A 155 13.24 -1.51 -8.01
C ILE A 155 13.28 -2.90 -7.35
N GLU A 156 14.48 -3.44 -7.14
CA GLU A 156 14.65 -4.83 -6.71
C GLU A 156 14.02 -5.15 -5.35
N ASP A 157 14.10 -4.22 -4.40
CA ASP A 157 13.55 -4.35 -3.06
C ASP A 157 12.02 -4.27 -3.06
N GLN A 158 11.45 -3.41 -3.91
CA GLN A 158 10.00 -3.31 -4.10
C GLN A 158 9.44 -4.55 -4.78
N LEU A 159 10.16 -5.13 -5.76
CA LEU A 159 9.78 -6.40 -6.37
C LEU A 159 9.87 -7.57 -5.40
N ALA A 160 10.94 -7.62 -4.59
CA ALA A 160 11.06 -8.62 -3.53
C ALA A 160 9.91 -8.50 -2.51
N PHE A 161 9.56 -7.27 -2.12
CA PHE A 161 8.44 -7.00 -1.23
C PHE A 161 7.10 -7.43 -1.84
N PHE A 162 6.80 -7.02 -3.08
CA PHE A 162 5.56 -7.41 -3.78
C PHE A 162 5.37 -8.92 -3.84
N LYS A 163 6.41 -9.65 -4.26
CA LYS A 163 6.41 -11.12 -4.30
C LYS A 163 6.11 -11.71 -2.93
N SER A 164 6.74 -11.18 -1.88
CA SER A 164 6.56 -11.70 -0.52
C SER A 164 5.13 -11.57 -0.02
N ILE A 165 4.37 -10.58 -0.49
CA ILE A 165 2.95 -10.40 -0.20
C ILE A 165 2.09 -11.26 -1.13
N VAL A 166 2.21 -11.07 -2.44
CA VAL A 166 1.30 -11.69 -3.42
C VAL A 166 1.40 -13.20 -3.43
N TYR A 167 2.60 -13.79 -3.28
CA TYR A 167 2.70 -15.25 -3.22
C TYR A 167 2.10 -15.84 -1.94
N LYS A 168 2.04 -15.08 -0.84
CA LYS A 168 1.33 -15.52 0.37
C LYS A 168 -0.18 -15.47 0.18
N GLU A 169 -0.68 -14.49 -0.57
CA GLU A 169 -2.12 -14.23 -0.70
C GLU A 169 -2.78 -14.89 -1.93
N ILE A 170 -2.03 -15.26 -2.97
CA ILE A 170 -2.60 -15.79 -4.22
C ILE A 170 -3.55 -16.98 -4.00
N SER A 171 -3.18 -17.89 -3.09
CA SER A 171 -3.97 -19.09 -2.81
C SER A 171 -5.25 -18.77 -2.05
N SER A 172 -5.21 -17.85 -1.08
CA SER A 172 -6.37 -17.41 -0.32
C SER A 172 -7.32 -16.58 -1.20
N GLN A 173 -6.79 -15.66 -2.02
CA GLN A 173 -7.57 -14.87 -2.97
C GLN A 173 -8.27 -15.75 -4.02
N ARG A 174 -7.62 -16.81 -4.51
CA ARG A 174 -8.25 -17.80 -5.40
C ARG A 174 -9.36 -18.57 -4.71
N ALA A 175 -9.16 -18.97 -3.45
CA ALA A 175 -10.14 -19.73 -2.68
C ALA A 175 -11.36 -18.89 -2.28
N ILE A 176 -11.19 -17.58 -2.06
CA ILE A 176 -12.27 -16.71 -1.60
C ILE A 176 -13.20 -16.26 -2.74
N TRP A 177 -12.71 -16.14 -3.97
CA TRP A 177 -13.50 -15.62 -5.10
C TRP A 177 -14.84 -16.37 -5.33
N PRO A 178 -14.89 -17.71 -5.38
CA PRO A 178 -16.15 -18.44 -5.54
C PRO A 178 -17.17 -18.17 -4.44
N ILE A 179 -16.72 -17.78 -3.24
CA ILE A 179 -17.57 -17.50 -2.09
C ILE A 179 -18.13 -16.07 -2.18
N VAL A 180 -17.29 -15.10 -2.59
CA VAL A 180 -17.66 -13.69 -2.55
C VAL A 180 -18.33 -13.19 -3.83
N ARG A 181 -18.14 -13.87 -4.97
CA ARG A 181 -18.64 -13.43 -6.29
C ARG A 181 -20.16 -13.22 -6.35
N GLU A 182 -20.93 -14.01 -5.60
CA GLU A 182 -22.40 -13.90 -5.57
C GLU A 182 -22.90 -12.79 -4.63
N ASN A 183 -22.00 -12.22 -3.81
CA ASN A 183 -22.30 -11.12 -2.92
C ASN A 183 -21.65 -9.84 -3.43
N HIS A 184 -22.47 -8.98 -4.07
CA HIS A 184 -22.01 -7.72 -4.66
C HIS A 184 -21.16 -6.85 -3.71
N LYS A 185 -21.43 -6.89 -2.40
CA LYS A 185 -20.64 -6.14 -1.41
C LYS A 185 -19.25 -6.74 -1.20
N LEU A 186 -19.17 -8.05 -1.02
CA LEU A 186 -17.91 -8.75 -0.80
C LEU A 186 -17.06 -8.79 -2.09
N ALA A 187 -17.69 -8.94 -3.24
CA ALA A 187 -17.03 -8.85 -4.54
C ALA A 187 -16.36 -7.49 -4.75
N GLN A 188 -17.01 -6.38 -4.36
CA GLN A 188 -16.41 -5.04 -4.41
C GLN A 188 -15.13 -4.93 -3.60
N ILE A 189 -15.17 -5.36 -2.34
CA ILE A 189 -14.01 -5.32 -1.44
C ILE A 189 -12.88 -6.17 -2.03
N HIS A 190 -13.19 -7.39 -2.48
CA HIS A 190 -12.21 -8.29 -3.09
C HIS A 190 -11.53 -7.68 -4.32
N LEU A 191 -12.31 -7.11 -5.24
CA LEU A 191 -11.79 -6.51 -6.48
C LEU A 191 -11.00 -5.22 -6.21
N ALA A 192 -11.37 -4.44 -5.19
CA ALA A 192 -10.57 -3.29 -4.76
C ALA A 192 -9.24 -3.73 -4.14
N SER A 193 -9.20 -4.83 -3.37
CA SER A 193 -7.94 -5.39 -2.87
C SER A 193 -7.01 -5.79 -4.02
N LEU A 194 -7.55 -6.45 -5.05
CA LEU A 194 -6.76 -6.76 -6.26
C LEU A 194 -6.29 -5.50 -7.01
N LEU A 195 -7.13 -4.45 -7.06
CA LEU A 195 -6.71 -3.17 -7.63
C LEU A 195 -5.52 -2.58 -6.87
N LYS A 196 -5.51 -2.67 -5.54
CA LYS A 196 -4.38 -2.22 -4.71
C LYS A 196 -3.08 -2.94 -5.07
N ASP A 197 -3.12 -4.27 -5.18
CA ASP A 197 -1.94 -5.07 -5.57
C ASP A 197 -1.45 -4.68 -6.98
N LEU A 198 -2.37 -4.47 -7.92
CA LEU A 198 -2.04 -4.03 -9.27
C LEU A 198 -1.45 -2.63 -9.27
N ALA A 199 -2.01 -1.70 -8.50
CA ALA A 199 -1.55 -0.34 -8.36
C ALA A 199 -0.12 -0.27 -7.79
N PHE A 200 0.17 -1.10 -6.78
CA PHE A 200 1.52 -1.24 -6.22
C PHE A 200 2.53 -1.61 -7.30
N ILE A 201 2.26 -2.65 -8.10
CA ILE A 201 3.28 -3.20 -9.02
C ILE A 201 3.33 -2.49 -10.37
N PHE A 202 2.28 -1.75 -10.73
CA PHE A 202 2.13 -1.15 -12.06
C PHE A 202 3.34 -0.33 -12.53
N PRO A 203 3.93 0.57 -11.71
CA PRO A 203 5.06 1.41 -12.17
C PRO A 203 6.29 0.60 -12.59
N PHE A 204 6.51 -0.56 -11.97
CA PHE A 204 7.69 -1.38 -12.22
C PHE A 204 7.61 -2.16 -13.54
N LYS A 205 6.45 -2.23 -14.18
CA LYS A 205 6.28 -2.81 -15.54
C LYS A 205 7.13 -2.10 -16.60
N ALA A 206 7.50 -0.83 -16.36
CA ALA A 206 8.39 -0.08 -17.23
C ALA A 206 9.86 -0.59 -17.16
N CYS A 207 10.21 -1.42 -16.19
CA CYS A 207 11.53 -2.05 -16.10
C CYS A 207 11.57 -3.30 -16.97
N TYR A 208 12.27 -3.22 -18.11
CA TYR A 208 12.40 -4.32 -19.07
C TYR A 208 12.96 -5.60 -18.42
N GLU A 209 13.91 -5.47 -17.49
CA GLU A 209 14.54 -6.60 -16.80
C GLU A 209 13.55 -7.47 -16.02
N PHE A 210 12.49 -6.87 -15.47
CA PHE A 210 11.52 -7.56 -14.62
C PHE A 210 10.13 -7.68 -15.26
N GLN A 211 9.98 -7.26 -16.52
CA GLN A 211 8.68 -7.17 -17.17
C GLN A 211 7.98 -8.53 -17.25
N GLU A 212 8.65 -9.56 -17.77
CA GLU A 212 8.08 -10.92 -17.90
C GLU A 212 7.68 -11.50 -16.55
N GLU A 213 8.49 -11.25 -15.53
CA GLU A 213 8.27 -11.74 -14.18
C GLU A 213 7.04 -11.07 -13.54
N ILE A 214 6.90 -9.75 -13.69
CA ILE A 214 5.73 -9.00 -13.22
C ILE A 214 4.47 -9.47 -13.95
N GLU A 215 4.54 -9.64 -15.27
CA GLU A 215 3.42 -10.11 -16.09
C GLU A 215 2.97 -11.51 -15.64
N LYS A 216 3.91 -12.41 -15.33
CA LYS A 216 3.61 -13.73 -14.79
C LYS A 216 2.88 -13.64 -13.45
N VAL A 217 3.42 -12.90 -12.48
CA VAL A 217 2.80 -12.77 -11.15
C VAL A 217 1.40 -12.15 -11.24
N VAL A 218 1.23 -11.08 -12.03
CA VAL A 218 -0.08 -10.45 -12.26
C VAL A 218 -1.05 -11.43 -12.92
N SER A 219 -0.59 -12.21 -13.90
CA SER A 219 -1.45 -13.18 -14.58
C SER A 219 -1.91 -14.29 -13.63
N GLU A 220 -1.01 -14.79 -12.78
CA GLU A 220 -1.31 -15.77 -11.74
C GLU A 220 -2.27 -15.18 -10.69
N ASN A 221 -2.06 -13.95 -10.26
CA ASN A 221 -2.90 -13.27 -9.25
C ASN A 221 -4.35 -13.07 -9.71
N LEU A 222 -4.56 -12.90 -11.02
CA LEU A 222 -5.91 -12.67 -11.58
C LEU A 222 -6.51 -13.92 -12.24
N SER A 223 -5.85 -15.07 -12.15
CA SER A 223 -6.21 -16.29 -12.89
C SER A 223 -7.57 -16.89 -12.51
N HIS A 224 -8.10 -16.58 -11.33
CA HIS A 224 -9.41 -17.04 -10.86
C HIS A 224 -10.58 -16.17 -11.32
N LEU A 225 -10.31 -14.99 -11.88
CA LEU A 225 -11.35 -14.07 -12.32
C LEU A 225 -11.82 -14.38 -13.76
N PRO A 226 -13.09 -14.06 -14.10
CA PRO A 226 -13.54 -13.99 -15.48
C PRO A 226 -12.68 -13.03 -16.31
N ARG A 227 -12.55 -13.30 -17.60
CA ARG A 227 -11.69 -12.52 -18.51
C ARG A 227 -12.08 -11.05 -18.54
N GLU A 228 -13.37 -10.76 -18.54
CA GLU A 228 -13.95 -9.41 -18.61
C GLU A 228 -13.58 -8.58 -17.38
N VAL A 229 -13.64 -9.20 -16.19
CA VAL A 229 -13.27 -8.57 -14.91
C VAL A 229 -11.75 -8.35 -14.85
N LYS A 230 -10.95 -9.34 -15.26
CA LYS A 230 -9.49 -9.23 -15.33
C LYS A 230 -9.07 -8.08 -16.25
N THR A 231 -9.62 -8.00 -17.45
CA THR A 231 -9.36 -6.91 -18.40
C THR A 231 -9.77 -5.57 -17.80
N SER A 232 -10.95 -5.47 -17.20
CA SER A 232 -11.44 -4.23 -16.60
C SER A 232 -10.54 -3.72 -15.46
N LEU A 233 -9.99 -4.61 -14.62
CA LEU A 233 -9.05 -4.24 -13.56
C LEU A 233 -7.72 -3.74 -14.11
N VAL A 234 -7.16 -4.44 -15.11
CA VAL A 234 -5.89 -4.05 -15.74
C VAL A 234 -6.03 -2.73 -16.50
N ASP A 235 -7.13 -2.52 -17.20
CA ASP A 235 -7.43 -1.27 -17.89
C ASP A 235 -7.65 -0.12 -16.89
N LEU A 236 -8.29 -0.39 -15.76
CA LEU A 236 -8.53 0.59 -14.71
C LEU A 236 -7.22 1.12 -14.13
N VAL A 237 -6.31 0.25 -13.69
CA VAL A 237 -5.01 0.69 -13.14
C VAL A 237 -4.19 1.45 -14.19
N SER A 238 -4.27 1.02 -15.46
CA SER A 238 -3.57 1.68 -16.56
C SER A 238 -4.11 3.09 -16.81
N GLU A 239 -5.43 3.28 -16.85
CA GLU A 239 -6.04 4.61 -16.95
C GLU A 239 -5.64 5.51 -15.77
N ILE A 240 -5.79 5.01 -14.54
CA ILE A 240 -5.46 5.75 -13.31
C ILE A 240 -4.00 6.22 -13.32
N ALA A 241 -3.07 5.35 -13.74
CA ALA A 241 -1.64 5.67 -13.77
C ALA A 241 -1.28 6.79 -14.75
N THR A 242 -2.11 7.01 -15.77
CA THR A 242 -1.91 8.10 -16.75
C THR A 242 -2.50 9.44 -16.31
N LEU A 243 -3.32 9.46 -15.24
CA LEU A 243 -3.96 10.67 -14.75
C LEU A 243 -2.93 11.63 -14.15
N LYS A 244 -2.82 12.82 -14.75
CA LYS A 244 -2.03 13.95 -14.25
C LYS A 244 -2.89 14.85 -13.35
N LEU A 245 -3.44 14.26 -12.29
CA LEU A 245 -4.31 14.92 -11.31
C LEU A 245 -3.63 14.96 -9.93
N ALA A 246 -4.07 15.86 -9.07
CA ALA A 246 -3.73 15.79 -7.65
C ALA A 246 -4.28 14.51 -7.02
N THR A 247 -3.63 13.99 -5.97
CA THR A 247 -3.99 12.70 -5.35
C THR A 247 -5.47 12.61 -4.98
N LEU A 248 -6.05 13.65 -4.37
CA LEU A 248 -7.47 13.66 -3.97
C LEU A 248 -8.42 13.61 -5.19
N GLU A 249 -8.07 14.30 -6.27
CA GLU A 249 -8.84 14.27 -7.53
C GLU A 249 -8.70 12.91 -8.21
N LYS A 250 -7.49 12.32 -8.17
CA LYS A 250 -7.21 10.98 -8.68
C LYS A 250 -8.00 9.92 -7.93
N ILE A 251 -8.14 10.02 -6.61
CA ILE A 251 -8.99 9.12 -5.80
C ILE A 251 -10.45 9.21 -6.22
N ARG A 252 -10.98 10.42 -6.41
CA ARG A 252 -12.36 10.62 -6.87
C ARG A 252 -12.59 10.02 -8.26
N GLU A 253 -11.66 10.26 -9.18
CA GLU A 253 -11.75 9.73 -10.53
C GLU A 253 -11.61 8.20 -10.53
N ALA A 254 -10.66 7.64 -9.77
CA ALA A 254 -10.50 6.20 -9.61
C ALA A 254 -11.75 5.53 -9.04
N THR A 255 -12.41 6.16 -8.06
CA THR A 255 -13.69 5.68 -7.51
C THR A 255 -14.76 5.63 -8.59
N ARG A 256 -14.91 6.70 -9.38
CA ARG A 256 -15.85 6.77 -10.50
C ARG A 256 -15.56 5.74 -11.60
N LEU A 257 -14.28 5.53 -11.91
CA LEU A 257 -13.84 4.54 -12.89
C LEU A 257 -14.09 3.11 -12.39
N PHE A 258 -13.85 2.83 -11.11
CA PHE A 258 -14.16 1.54 -10.49
C PHE A 258 -15.66 1.25 -10.55
N GLU A 259 -16.50 2.20 -10.17
CA GLU A 259 -17.96 2.07 -10.30
C GLU A 259 -18.38 1.71 -11.72
N ARG A 260 -17.83 2.41 -12.71
CA ARG A 260 -18.23 2.28 -14.11
C ARG A 260 -17.70 1.01 -14.77
N LYS A 261 -16.48 0.58 -14.45
CA LYS A 261 -15.82 -0.54 -15.14
C LYS A 261 -15.95 -1.85 -14.38
N ILE A 262 -15.90 -1.81 -13.05
CA ILE A 262 -15.83 -3.02 -12.23
C ILE A 262 -17.23 -3.44 -11.80
N LEU A 263 -18.05 -2.53 -11.24
CA LEU A 263 -19.38 -2.92 -10.76
C LEU A 263 -20.29 -3.42 -11.89
N PHE A 264 -20.18 -2.83 -13.08
CA PHE A 264 -20.96 -3.30 -14.24
C PHE A 264 -20.44 -4.62 -14.82
N SER A 265 -19.21 -5.03 -14.50
CA SER A 265 -18.64 -6.31 -14.96
C SER A 265 -18.95 -7.48 -14.03
N ILE A 266 -19.56 -7.22 -12.87
CA ILE A 266 -19.97 -8.23 -11.87
C ILE A 266 -21.49 -8.35 -11.71
N ILE A 267 -22.26 -7.61 -12.50
CA ILE A 267 -23.73 -7.69 -12.62
C ILE A 267 -24.04 -8.41 -13.93
#